data_AF-A0A251WHF3-F1
#
_entry.id   AF-A0A251WHF3-F1
#
_cell.length_a   1.000
_cell.length_b   1.000
_cell.length_c   1.000
_cell.angle_alpha   90.00
_cell.angle_beta   90.00
_cell.angle_gamma   90.00
#
_symmetry.space_group_name_H-M   'P 1'
#
loop_
_entity.id
_entity.type
_entity.pdbx_description
1 polymer ?
#
loop_
_entity_poly.entity_id
_entity_poly.type
_entity_poly.pdbx_seq_one_letter_code
_entity_poly.pdbx_strand_id
1 'polypeptide(L)'
;MFVQLPGYEWIETLYQGSHTIVYRAQQKKSKQPVVIKALYQEYPSFSELVQFRNQYTITKNLQLVGIVRTLSLEPVSNSYALVMEDVGSISLREYAQQQSLSLTEIL
;
A
#
# COMPACT_ATOMS: atom_id res chain seq x y z
N MET A 1 2.10 13.45 -9.01
CA MET A 1 0.65 13.24 -9.14
C MET A 1 0.07 12.94 -7.76
N PHE A 2 -1.11 13.46 -7.45
CA PHE A 2 -1.85 13.17 -6.22
C PHE A 2 -3.05 12.30 -6.56
N VAL A 3 -3.19 11.17 -5.87
CA VAL A 3 -4.32 10.27 -6.06
C VAL A 3 -5.51 10.79 -5.26
N GLN A 4 -6.62 11.10 -5.92
CA GLN A 4 -7.86 11.45 -5.24
C GLN A 4 -8.67 10.19 -4.95
N LEU A 5 -8.74 9.80 -3.68
CA LEU A 5 -9.58 8.69 -3.22
C LEU A 5 -10.53 9.19 -2.12
N PRO A 6 -11.83 9.38 -2.43
CA PRO A 6 -12.82 9.82 -1.45
C PRO A 6 -12.91 8.87 -0.25
N GLY A 7 -13.25 9.42 0.92
CA GLY A 7 -13.38 8.62 2.15
C GLY A 7 -12.07 8.40 2.91
N TYR A 8 -10.94 8.90 2.40
CA TYR A 8 -9.64 8.83 3.08
C TYR A 8 -9.04 10.22 3.29
N GLU A 9 -8.26 10.33 4.36
CA GLU A 9 -7.47 11.51 4.72
C GLU A 9 -5.98 11.13 4.61
N TRP A 10 -5.26 11.79 3.71
CA TRP A 10 -3.85 11.49 3.44
C TRP A 10 -2.96 12.07 4.55
N ILE A 11 -2.02 11.26 5.03
CA ILE A 11 -1.09 11.65 6.10
C ILE A 11 0.29 11.91 5.51
N GLU A 12 0.86 10.92 4.82
CA GLU A 12 2.20 11.03 4.22
C GLU A 12 2.39 10.08 3.03
N THR A 13 3.43 10.35 2.22
CA THR A 13 3.86 9.44 1.15
C THR A 13 4.99 8.56 1.68
N LEU A 14 4.75 7.24 1.78
CA LEU A 14 5.73 6.27 2.25
C LEU A 14 6.72 5.89 1.16
N TYR A 15 6.26 5.84 -0.10
CA TYR A 15 7.09 5.48 -1.24
C TYR A 15 6.53 6.05 -2.54
N GLN A 16 7.40 6.49 -3.42
CA GLN A 16 7.05 6.89 -4.79
C GLN A 16 8.06 6.29 -5.76
N GLY A 17 7.60 5.35 -6.58
CA GLY A 17 8.34 4.78 -7.70
C GLY A 17 7.87 5.35 -9.05
N SER A 18 8.36 4.77 -10.14
CA SER A 18 7.95 5.16 -11.49
C SER A 18 6.51 4.76 -11.85
N HIS A 19 6.03 3.64 -11.31
CA HIS A 19 4.71 3.08 -11.63
C HIS A 19 3.72 3.12 -10.47
N THR A 20 4.20 3.16 -9.24
CA THR A 20 3.35 3.06 -8.04
C THR A 20 3.72 4.07 -7.00
N ILE A 21 2.71 4.54 -6.28
CA ILE A 21 2.85 5.40 -5.12
C ILE A 21 2.17 4.73 -3.91
N VAL A 22 2.77 4.88 -2.74
CA VAL A 22 2.27 4.32 -1.49
C VAL A 22 2.10 5.45 -0.49
N TYR A 23 0.91 5.55 0.07
CA TYR A 23 0.57 6.54 1.07
C TYR A 23 0.17 5.89 2.38
N ARG A 24 0.44 6.58 3.47
CA ARG A 24 -0.25 6.39 4.74
C ARG A 24 -1.44 7.34 4.80
N ALA A 25 -2.59 6.82 5.20
CA ALA A 25 -3.83 7.56 5.28
C ALA A 25 -4.71 7.06 6.43
N GLN A 26 -5.80 7.77 6.69
CA GLN A 26 -6.83 7.37 7.64
C GLN A 26 -8.19 7.29 6.93
N GLN A 27 -8.93 6.20 7.13
CA GLN A 27 -10.30 6.11 6.64
C GLN A 27 -11.21 7.03 7.46
N LYS A 28 -11.91 7.97 6.80
CA LYS A 28 -12.66 9.04 7.46
C LYS A 28 -13.78 8.52 8.38
N LYS A 29 -14.47 7.44 7.97
CA LYS A 29 -15.64 6.89 8.68
C LYS A 29 -15.26 6.12 9.95
N SER A 30 -14.28 5.23 9.85
CA SER A 30 -13.87 4.33 10.96
C SER A 30 -12.71 4.88 11.77
N LYS A 31 -12.01 5.90 11.25
CA LYS A 31 -10.73 6.40 11.75
C LYS A 31 -9.61 5.35 11.77
N GLN A 32 -9.80 4.24 11.05
CA GLN A 32 -8.81 3.19 10.90
C GLN A 32 -7.60 3.70 10.07
N PRO A 33 -6.35 3.53 10.56
CA PRO A 33 -5.17 3.82 9.77
C PRO A 33 -4.99 2.77 8.67
N VAL A 34 -4.59 3.22 7.49
CA VAL A 34 -4.46 2.38 6.29
C VAL A 34 -3.23 2.76 5.47
N VAL A 35 -2.67 1.78 4.78
CA VAL A 35 -1.68 1.98 3.71
C VAL A 35 -2.39 1.82 2.38
N ILE A 36 -2.22 2.78 1.48
CA ILE A 36 -2.85 2.79 0.16
C ILE A 36 -1.77 2.75 -0.90
N LYS A 37 -1.72 1.66 -1.67
CA LYS A 37 -0.85 1.52 -2.84
C LYS A 37 -1.69 1.82 -4.09
N ALA A 38 -1.28 2.79 -4.89
CA ALA A 38 -1.97 3.18 -6.11
C ALA A 38 -1.01 3.19 -7.30
N LEU A 39 -1.54 3.04 -8.51
CA LEU A 39 -0.77 3.26 -9.73
C LEU A 39 -0.57 4.78 -9.92
N TYR A 40 0.66 5.16 -10.24
CA TYR A 40 1.08 6.56 -10.37
C TYR A 40 0.65 7.20 -11.69
N GLN A 41 0.32 6.38 -12.70
CA GLN A 41 -0.10 6.88 -14.02
C GLN A 41 -1.61 7.02 -14.11
N GLU A 42 -2.07 8.09 -14.76
CA GLU A 42 -3.50 8.33 -15.02
C GLU A 42 -4.12 7.28 -15.95
N TYR A 43 -3.29 6.70 -16.83
CA TYR A 43 -3.65 5.67 -17.80
C TYR A 43 -2.64 4.52 -17.71
N PRO A 44 -2.75 3.66 -16.68
CA PRO A 44 -1.89 2.49 -16.60
C PRO A 44 -2.17 1.54 -17.77
N SER A 45 -1.17 0.75 -18.13
CA SER A 45 -1.33 -0.34 -19.09
C SER A 45 -2.34 -1.38 -18.57
N PHE A 46 -2.97 -2.10 -19.50
CA PHE A 46 -3.83 -3.23 -19.15
C PHE A 46 -3.10 -4.27 -18.28
N SER A 47 -1.83 -4.53 -18.56
CA SER A 47 -0.99 -5.41 -17.75
C SER A 47 -0.84 -4.93 -16.31
N GLU A 48 -0.65 -3.63 -16.07
CA GLU A 48 -0.56 -3.08 -14.71
C GLU A 48 -1.88 -3.23 -13.95
N LEU A 49 -3.00 -2.97 -14.62
CA LEU A 49 -4.35 -3.16 -14.05
C LEU A 49 -4.57 -4.63 -13.64
N VAL A 50 -4.21 -5.57 -14.52
CA VAL A 50 -4.32 -7.02 -14.23
C VAL A 50 -3.41 -7.41 -13.07
N GLN A 51 -2.17 -6.94 -13.04
CA GLN A 51 -1.24 -7.23 -11.93
C GLN A 51 -1.75 -6.70 -10.60
N PHE A 52 -2.38 -5.53 -10.56
CA PHE A 52 -2.97 -4.97 -9.34
C PHE A 52 -4.18 -5.78 -8.86
N ARG A 53 -5.06 -6.15 -9.79
CA ARG A 53 -6.20 -7.03 -9.47
C ARG A 53 -5.74 -8.40 -8.99
N ASN A 54 -4.68 -8.95 -9.56
CA ASN A 54 -4.10 -10.22 -9.15
C ASN A 54 -3.52 -10.13 -7.73
N GLN A 55 -2.78 -9.06 -7.41
CA GLN A 55 -2.31 -8.80 -6.04
C GLN A 55 -3.47 -8.87 -5.04
N TYR A 56 -4.54 -8.09 -5.27
CA TYR A 56 -5.74 -8.14 -4.43
C TYR A 56 -6.36 -9.55 -4.36
N THR A 57 -6.47 -10.24 -5.49
CA THR A 57 -7.12 -11.56 -5.55
C THR A 57 -6.35 -12.61 -4.75
N ILE A 58 -5.03 -12.55 -4.76
CA ILE A 58 -4.16 -13.42 -3.98
C ILE A 58 -4.30 -13.07 -2.49
N THR A 59 -4.21 -11.78 -2.12
CA THR A 59 -4.08 -11.38 -0.72
C THR A 59 -5.39 -11.25 0.04
N LYS A 60 -6.54 -11.04 -0.62
CA LYS A 60 -7.83 -10.76 0.05
C LYS A 60 -8.29 -11.83 1.06
N ASN A 61 -7.89 -13.08 0.83
CA ASN A 61 -8.26 -14.21 1.68
C ASN A 61 -7.08 -14.74 2.52
N LEU A 62 -5.91 -14.11 2.41
CA LEU A 62 -4.70 -14.49 3.14
C LEU A 62 -4.66 -13.76 4.48
N GLN A 63 -5.38 -14.30 5.46
CA GLN A 63 -5.39 -13.81 6.85
C GLN A 63 -4.36 -14.59 7.68
N LEU A 64 -3.07 -14.37 7.42
CA LEU A 64 -1.97 -15.01 8.12
C LEU A 64 -1.19 -14.00 8.97
N VAL A 65 -0.70 -14.45 10.12
CA VAL A 65 0.22 -13.66 10.95
C VAL A 65 1.48 -13.35 10.13
N GLY A 66 1.94 -12.10 10.19
CA GLY A 66 3.11 -11.63 9.45
C GLY A 66 2.84 -11.16 8.02
N ILE A 67 1.60 -11.27 7.52
CA ILE A 67 1.19 -10.73 6.23
C ILE A 67 0.24 -9.57 6.45
N VAL A 68 0.51 -8.42 5.82
CA VAL A 68 -0.37 -7.26 5.87
C VAL A 68 -1.72 -7.62 5.26
N ARG A 69 -2.79 -7.39 6.03
CA ARG A 69 -4.16 -7.67 5.58
C ARG A 69 -4.58 -6.67 4.52
N THR A 70 -5.06 -7.19 3.41
CA THR A 70 -5.71 -6.40 2.37
C THR A 70 -7.16 -6.15 2.75
N LEU A 71 -7.60 -4.89 2.71
CA LEU A 71 -8.93 -4.46 3.12
C LEU A 71 -9.87 -4.34 1.91
N SER A 72 -9.43 -3.63 0.87
CA SER A 72 -10.25 -3.42 -0.34
C SER A 72 -9.38 -3.09 -1.57
N LEU A 73 -10.00 -3.22 -2.75
CA LEU A 73 -9.49 -2.70 -4.01
C LEU A 73 -10.48 -1.63 -4.49
N GLU A 74 -10.12 -0.37 -4.32
CA GLU A 74 -10.96 0.77 -4.65
C GLU A 74 -10.71 1.24 -6.09
N PRO A 75 -11.74 1.54 -6.88
CA PRO A 75 -11.56 2.19 -8.18
C PRO A 75 -11.12 3.65 -7.98
N VAL A 76 -10.14 4.10 -8.77
CA VAL A 76 -9.65 5.48 -8.79
C VAL A 76 -9.44 5.90 -10.23
N SER A 77 -10.28 6.80 -10.74
CA SER A 77 -10.25 7.25 -12.15
C SER A 77 -10.19 6.05 -13.10
N ASN A 78 -9.14 5.91 -13.92
CA ASN A 78 -8.95 4.80 -14.86
C ASN A 78 -8.11 3.63 -14.27
N SER A 79 -8.07 3.52 -12.95
CA SER A 79 -7.13 2.66 -12.23
C SER A 79 -7.71 2.12 -10.92
N TYR A 80 -6.85 1.52 -10.09
CA TYR A 80 -7.18 0.97 -8.79
C TYR A 80 -6.23 1.46 -7.70
N ALA A 81 -6.74 1.51 -6.48
CA ALA A 81 -5.99 1.67 -5.24
C ALA A 81 -6.20 0.44 -4.35
N LEU A 82 -5.10 -0.20 -3.95
CA LEU A 82 -5.10 -1.32 -3.02
C LEU A 82 -4.99 -0.77 -1.60
N VAL A 83 -6.06 -0.95 -0.82
CA VAL A 83 -6.16 -0.49 0.57
C VAL A 83 -5.79 -1.64 1.49
N MET A 84 -4.85 -1.38 2.39
CA MET A 84 -4.27 -2.36 3.30
C MET A 84 -4.28 -1.81 4.73
N GLU A 85 -4.29 -2.71 5.71
CA GLU A 85 -4.15 -2.33 7.11
C GLU A 85 -2.79 -1.66 7.35
N ASP A 86 -2.78 -0.58 8.11
CA ASP A 86 -1.55 0.02 8.62
C ASP A 86 -1.34 -0.38 10.07
N VAL A 87 -0.31 -1.19 10.31
CA VAL A 87 0.11 -1.62 11.65
C VAL A 87 1.32 -0.81 12.15
N GLY A 88 1.64 0.31 11.50
CA GLY A 88 2.78 1.15 11.84
C GLY A 88 4.14 0.57 11.46
N SER A 89 4.15 -0.44 10.58
CA SER A 89 5.41 -1.04 10.08
C SER A 89 6.20 -0.04 9.24
N ILE A 90 7.52 -0.25 9.24
CA ILE A 90 8.48 0.46 8.40
C ILE A 90 9.12 -0.51 7.40
N SER A 91 9.70 0.02 6.33
CA SER A 91 10.44 -0.82 5.39
C SER A 91 11.72 -1.36 6.04
N LEU A 92 12.18 -2.54 5.59
CA LEU A 92 13.46 -3.08 6.05
C LEU A 92 14.62 -2.11 5.76
N ARG A 93 14.52 -1.33 4.69
CA ARG A 93 15.49 -0.28 4.35
C ARG A 93 15.55 0.80 5.42
N GLU A 94 14.40 1.31 5.86
CA GLU A 94 14.34 2.31 6.95
C GLU A 94 14.86 1.72 8.25
N TYR A 95 14.47 0.49 8.58
CA TYR A 95 14.95 -0.21 9.76
C TYR A 95 16.49 -0.34 9.77
N ALA A 96 17.08 -0.77 8.65
CA ALA A 96 18.53 -0.87 8.47
C ALA A 96 19.27 0.48 8.50
N GLN A 97 18.57 1.59 8.27
CA GLN A 97 19.15 2.93 8.39
C GLN A 97 19.14 3.45 9.84
N GLN A 98 18.20 2.97 10.66
CA GLN A 98 18.04 3.41 12.06
C GLN A 98 18.87 2.55 13.03
N GLN A 99 19.16 1.31 12.67
CA GLN A 99 19.85 0.34 13.53
C GLN A 99 20.86 -0.48 12.72
N SER A 100 22.01 -0.81 13.34
CA SER A 100 22.93 -1.79 12.76
C SER A 100 22.33 -3.18 12.92
N LEU A 101 22.13 -3.88 11.81
CA LEU A 101 21.62 -5.24 11.79
C LEU A 101 22.74 -6.23 12.13
N SER A 102 22.56 -7.03 13.17
CA SER A 102 23.43 -8.16 13.48
C SER A 102 23.20 -9.33 12.54
N LEU A 103 24.20 -10.21 12.39
CA LEU A 103 24.06 -11.44 11.59
C LEU A 103 22.89 -12.31 12.07
N THR A 104 22.67 -12.39 13.39
CA THR A 104 21.56 -13.13 14.01
C THR A 104 20.17 -12.57 13.73
N GLU A 105 20.06 -11.30 13.33
CA GLU A 105 18.77 -10.69 12.97
C GLU A 105 18.43 -10.89 11.48
N ILE A 106 19.42 -11.25 10.65
CA ILE A 106 19.26 -11.42 9.20
C ILE A 106 19.28 -12.89 8.77
N LEU A 107 19.85 -13.79 9.59
CA LEU A 107 20.01 -15.22 9.35
C LEU A 107 19.12 -16.06 10.27
#